data_AF-D8FGH8-F1
#
_entry.id   AF-D8FGH8-F1
#
_cell.length_a   1.000
_cell.length_b   1.000
_cell.length_c   1.000
_cell.angle_alpha   90.00
_cell.angle_beta   90.00
_cell.angle_gamma   90.00
#
_symmetry.space_group_name_H-M   'P 1'
#
loop_
_entity.id
_entity.type
_entity.pdbx_description
1 polymer ?
#
loop_
_entity_poly.entity_id
_entity_poly.type
_entity_poly.pdbx_seq_one_letter_code
_entity_poly.pdbx_strand_id
1 'polypeptide(L)' 'QIAIKSLKDYFQRDLASTLNLARVSAPLFVRPETGLNDNLSGEKAVNFNIRKYDINVEIVQSLAKWKRNALKI' A
#
# COMPACT_ATOMS: atom_id res chain seq x y z
N GLN A 1 17.37 15.90 -8.69
CA GLN A 1 16.85 14.57 -8.29
C GLN A 1 17.58 13.93 -7.11
N ILE A 2 18.88 14.19 -6.87
CA ILE A 2 19.65 13.59 -5.77
C ILE A 2 19.07 13.93 -4.38
N ALA A 3 18.79 15.20 -4.10
CA ALA A 3 18.31 15.64 -2.77
C ALA A 3 17.01 14.95 -2.32
N ILE A 4 16.01 14.81 -3.22
CA ILE A 4 14.74 14.14 -2.91
C ILE A 4 14.97 12.67 -2.53
N LYS A 5 15.82 11.97 -3.28
CA LYS A 5 16.16 10.57 -2.99
C LYS A 5 16.91 10.47 -1.66
N SER A 6 17.92 11.31 -1.44
CA SER A 6 18.70 11.30 -0.20
C SER A 6 17.82 11.53 1.04
N LEU A 7 16.86 12.48 0.96
CA LEU A 7 15.92 12.73 2.04
C LEU A 7 15.00 11.53 2.31
N LYS A 8 14.45 10.92 1.26
CA LYS A 8 13.60 9.72 1.38
C LYS A 8 14.36 8.54 1.98
N ASP A 9 15.58 8.31 1.50
CA ASP A 9 16.43 7.21 1.96
C ASP A 9 16.85 7.42 3.44
N TYR A 10 17.16 8.66 3.82
CA TYR A 10 17.47 9.01 5.20
C TYR A 10 16.30 8.72 6.15
N PHE A 11 15.13 9.30 5.86
CA PHE A 11 13.95 9.14 6.72
C PHE A 11 13.51 7.67 6.81
N GLN A 12 13.56 6.93 5.70
CA GLN A 12 13.21 5.50 5.70
C GLN A 12 14.11 4.70 6.66
N ARG A 13 15.44 4.92 6.62
CA ARG A 13 16.38 4.21 7.51
C ARG A 13 16.18 4.59 8.97
N ASP A 14 16.03 5.88 9.25
CA ASP A 14 15.88 6.40 10.61
C ASP A 14 14.58 5.91 11.27
N LEU A 15 13.45 5.98 10.53
CA LEU A 15 12.16 5.48 10.99
C LEU A 15 12.19 3.97 11.25
N ALA A 16 12.82 3.20 10.37
CA ALA A 16 12.94 1.75 10.51
C ALA A 16 13.76 1.36 11.74
N SER A 17 14.92 2.02 11.95
CA SER A 17 15.78 1.77 13.11
C SER A 17 15.10 2.17 14.41
N THR A 18 14.44 3.32 14.44
CA THR A 18 13.83 3.87 15.67
C THR A 18 12.62 3.07 16.14
N LEU A 19 11.81 2.54 15.21
CA LEU A 19 10.57 1.83 15.52
C LEU A 19 10.68 0.30 15.34
N ASN A 20 11.88 -0.21 15.07
CA ASN A 20 12.13 -1.63 14.77
C ASN A 20 11.20 -2.18 13.66
N LEU A 21 11.16 -1.48 12.53
CA LEU A 21 10.33 -1.85 11.38
C LEU A 21 11.17 -2.48 10.26
N ALA A 22 10.67 -3.57 9.69
CA ALA A 22 11.23 -4.14 8.47
C ALA A 22 10.58 -3.50 7.23
N ARG A 23 11.38 -3.21 6.21
CA ARG A 23 10.86 -2.78 4.90
C ARG A 23 10.22 -3.97 4.19
N VAL A 24 8.97 -3.82 3.77
CA VAL A 24 8.22 -4.83 3.01
C VAL A 24 7.68 -4.27 1.70
N SER A 25 7.48 -5.13 0.71
CA SER A 25 6.82 -4.76 -0.54
C SER A 25 5.31 -4.63 -0.32
N ALA A 26 4.72 -3.58 -0.87
CA ALA A 26 3.28 -3.32 -0.77
C ALA A 26 2.57 -3.55 -2.12
N PRO A 27 1.29 -3.98 -2.09
CA PRO A 27 0.49 -4.07 -3.31
C PRO A 27 0.18 -2.69 -3.88
N LEU A 28 0.10 -2.59 -5.22
CA LEU A 28 -0.34 -1.37 -5.92
C LEU A 28 -1.86 -1.35 -6.13
N PHE A 29 -2.47 -2.52 -6.21
CA PHE A 29 -3.91 -2.72 -6.34
C PHE A 29 -4.33 -3.97 -5.58
N VAL A 30 -5.58 -3.99 -5.14
CA VAL A 30 -6.19 -5.10 -4.39
C VAL A 30 -7.55 -5.43 -4.99
N ARG A 31 -8.07 -6.62 -4.72
CA ARG A 31 -9.42 -6.97 -5.15
C ARG A 31 -10.44 -6.40 -4.15
N PRO A 32 -11.53 -5.75 -4.59
CA PRO A 32 -12.50 -5.10 -3.69
C PRO A 32 -13.04 -6.03 -2.60
N GLU A 33 -13.31 -7.29 -2.94
CA GLU A 33 -13.88 -8.29 -2.04
C GLU A 33 -12.97 -8.69 -0.89
N THR A 34 -11.67 -8.39 -0.98
CA THR A 34 -10.72 -8.64 0.12
C THR A 34 -10.90 -7.68 1.29
N GLY A 35 -11.54 -6.53 1.08
CA GLY A 35 -11.69 -5.47 2.08
C GLY A 35 -10.38 -4.84 2.54
N LEU A 36 -9.26 -5.09 1.83
CA LEU A 36 -7.93 -4.63 2.21
C LEU A 36 -7.65 -3.17 1.86
N ASN A 37 -8.45 -2.58 0.96
CA ASN A 37 -8.36 -1.16 0.63
C ASN A 37 -9.05 -0.31 1.69
N ASP A 38 -8.58 0.93 1.85
CA ASP A 38 -9.23 1.92 2.69
C ASP A 38 -10.30 2.67 1.89
N ASN A 39 -11.46 2.86 2.52
CA ASN A 39 -12.61 3.53 1.90
C ASN A 39 -12.69 5.02 2.30
N LEU A 40 -11.69 5.51 3.04
CA LEU A 40 -11.56 6.87 3.56
C LEU A 40 -12.90 7.41 4.11
N SER A 41 -13.36 8.58 3.68
CA SER A 41 -14.64 9.21 4.06
C SER A 41 -15.78 8.84 3.10
N GLY A 42 -15.59 7.84 2.23
CA GLY A 42 -16.54 7.42 1.21
C GLY A 42 -16.08 7.68 -0.23
N GLU A 43 -14.83 8.09 -0.43
CA GLU A 43 -14.24 8.29 -1.75
C GLU A 43 -14.21 6.98 -2.54
N LYS A 44 -14.67 7.04 -3.80
CA LYS A 44 -14.65 5.90 -4.70
C LYS A 44 -13.22 5.62 -5.18
N ALA A 45 -12.68 4.46 -4.83
CA ALA A 45 -11.39 4.02 -5.34
C ALA A 45 -11.38 3.91 -6.87
N VAL A 46 -10.25 4.27 -7.48
CA VAL A 46 -10.02 4.03 -8.90
C VAL A 46 -9.99 2.52 -9.13
N ASN A 47 -10.90 2.01 -9.96
CA ASN A 47 -10.99 0.58 -10.28
C ASN A 47 -10.86 0.33 -11.77
N PHE A 48 -10.38 -0.86 -12.13
CA PHE A 48 -10.23 -1.32 -13.50
C PHE A 48 -10.26 -2.85 -13.58
N ASN A 49 -10.55 -3.37 -14.78
CA ASN A 49 -10.54 -4.81 -15.04
C ASN A 49 -9.20 -5.25 -15.65
N ILE A 50 -8.61 -6.30 -15.09
CA ILE A 50 -7.44 -6.96 -15.67
C ILE A 50 -7.93 -7.90 -16.77
N ARG A 51 -7.87 -7.43 -18.03
CA ARG A 51 -8.45 -8.10 -19.21
C ARG A 51 -8.14 -9.59 -19.33
N LYS A 52 -6.92 -10.01 -19.00
CA LYS A 52 -6.49 -11.42 -19.13
C LYS A 52 -7.23 -12.37 -18.18
N TYR A 53 -7.68 -11.86 -17.04
CA TYR A 53 -8.26 -12.70 -15.97
C TYR A 53 -9.72 -12.37 -15.68
N ASP A 54 -10.27 -11.32 -16.30
CA ASP A 54 -11.59 -10.78 -16.02
C ASP A 54 -11.82 -10.48 -14.52
N ILE A 55 -10.75 -10.00 -13.87
CA ILE A 55 -10.77 -9.64 -12.43
C ILE A 55 -10.83 -8.13 -12.31
N ASN A 56 -11.80 -7.64 -11.54
CA ASN A 56 -11.86 -6.24 -11.11
C ASN A 56 -10.88 -6.01 -9.95
N VAL A 57 -10.11 -4.93 -10.03
CA VAL A 57 -9.20 -4.49 -8.96
C VAL A 57 -9.33 -3.01 -8.72
N GLU A 58 -8.96 -2.58 -7.51
CA GLU A 58 -8.89 -1.20 -7.09
C GLU A 58 -7.46 -0.78 -6.83
N ILE A 59 -7.09 0.43 -7.27
CA ILE A 59 -5.86 1.09 -6.84
C ILE A 59 -5.95 1.33 -5.33
N VAL A 60 -4.87 0.97 -4.64
CA VAL A 60 -4.74 1.18 -3.20
C VAL A 60 -4.78 2.67 -2.88
N GLN A 61 -5.74 3.10 -2.07
CA GLN A 61 -5.80 4.48 -1.55
C GLN A 61 -4.84 4.66 -0.38
N SER A 62 -4.87 3.70 0.55
CA SER A 62 -3.86 3.55 1.60
C SER A 62 -3.82 2.09 2.08
N LEU A 63 -2.78 1.77 2.87
CA LEU A 63 -2.49 0.41 3.33
C LEU A 63 -2.83 0.20 4.81
N ALA A 64 -3.75 0.96 5.41
CA ALA A 64 -3.98 0.89 6.85
C ALA A 64 -4.50 -0.50 7.27
N LYS A 65 -5.54 -1.00 6.58
CA LYS A 65 -6.06 -2.36 6.79
C LYS A 65 -5.05 -3.44 6.39
N TRP A 66 -4.42 -3.27 5.22
CA TRP A 66 -3.42 -4.23 4.72
C TRP A 66 -2.25 -4.42 5.69
N LYS A 67 -1.70 -3.35 6.27
CA LYS A 67 -0.58 -3.43 7.22
C LYS A 67 -0.90 -4.34 8.41
N ARG A 68 -2.13 -4.32 8.92
CA ARG A 68 -2.54 -5.19 10.03
C ARG A 68 -2.74 -6.64 9.59
N ASN A 69 -3.26 -6.86 8.38
CA ASN A 69 -3.43 -8.20 7.82
C ASN A 69 -2.08 -8.87 7.53
N ALA A 70 -1.12 -8.14 6.95
CA ALA A 70 0.20 -8.65 6.56
C ALA A 70 1.06 -9.12 7.74
N LEU A 71 0.79 -8.64 8.97
CA LEU A 71 1.50 -9.08 10.18
C LEU A 71 0.93 -10.38 10.79
N LYS A 72 -0.25 -10.82 10.33
CA LYS A 72 -0.90 -12.06 10.80
C LYS A 72 -0.52 -13.29 9.97
N ILE A 73 0.15 -13.07 8.85
CA ILE A 73 0.65 -14.07 7.92
C ILE A 73 2.10 -14.36 8.31
#